data_AF-A0A1B1Z4M0-F1
#
_entry.id   AF-A0A1B1Z4M0-F1
#
_cell.length_a   1.000
_cell.length_b   1.000
_cell.length_c   1.000
_cell.angle_alpha   90.00
_cell.angle_beta   90.00
_cell.angle_gamma   90.00
#
_symmetry.space_group_name_H-M   'P 1'
#
loop_
_entity.id
_entity.type
_entity.pdbx_description
1 polymer ?
#
loop_
_entity_poly.entity_id
_entity_poly.type
_entity_poly.pdbx_seq_one_letter_code
_entity_poly.pdbx_strand_id
1 'polypeptide(L)'
;MFAIGGYFMFRKFLKRLPKEDGKSILDWQEHYINETIHLWNEDQKKLLNELVAPVPELFRDVAKEKIAGKIGELAIAEKASSMTEDLIIRGYIIATPKRDHKWLIKTLKKKNIDIKPYQSLLA
;
A
#
# COMPACT_ATOMS: atom_id res chain seq x y z
N MET A 1 14.60 -31.03 1.26
CA MET A 1 14.77 -29.91 0.29
C MET A 1 13.42 -29.40 -0.27
N PHE A 2 12.32 -29.38 0.52
CA PHE A 2 11.00 -28.86 0.12
C PHE A 2 10.46 -27.76 1.05
N ALA A 3 11.29 -27.26 1.97
CA ALA A 3 10.81 -26.46 3.10
C ALA A 3 10.47 -24.99 2.75
N ILE A 4 11.12 -24.39 1.74
CA ILE A 4 10.95 -22.96 1.44
C ILE A 4 9.76 -22.71 0.50
N GLY A 5 9.61 -23.53 -0.55
CA GLY A 5 8.52 -23.39 -1.53
C GLY A 5 7.14 -23.66 -0.92
N GLY A 6 7.01 -24.72 -0.12
CA GLY A 6 5.77 -25.04 0.59
C GLY A 6 5.37 -23.96 1.59
N TYR A 7 6.34 -23.42 2.35
CA TYR A 7 6.09 -22.35 3.33
C TYR A 7 5.58 -21.05 2.69
N PHE A 8 6.14 -20.67 1.53
CA PHE A 8 5.72 -19.45 0.83
C PHE A 8 4.32 -19.61 0.23
N MET A 9 4.02 -20.79 -0.35
CA MET A 9 2.69 -21.13 -0.85
C MET A 9 1.65 -21.19 0.29
N PHE A 10 2.02 -21.75 1.44
CA PHE A 10 1.16 -21.80 2.63
C PHE A 10 0.84 -20.39 3.17
N ARG A 11 1.83 -19.49 3.28
CA ARG A 11 1.57 -18.10 3.66
C ARG A 11 0.68 -17.35 2.67
N LYS A 12 0.84 -17.62 1.37
CA LYS A 12 -0.03 -17.04 0.33
C LYS A 12 -1.46 -17.55 0.47
N PHE A 13 -1.63 -18.83 0.79
CA PHE A 13 -2.94 -19.43 1.07
C PHE A 13 -3.63 -18.78 2.28
N LEU A 14 -2.93 -18.57 3.39
CA LEU A 14 -3.50 -17.92 4.58
C LEU A 14 -4.09 -16.52 4.30
N LYS A 15 -3.53 -15.77 3.34
CA LYS A 15 -4.07 -14.45 2.96
C LYS A 15 -5.38 -14.51 2.18
N ARG A 16 -5.68 -15.65 1.57
CA ARG A 16 -6.92 -15.94 0.83
C ARG A 16 -7.99 -16.58 1.70
N LEU A 17 -7.64 -16.99 2.91
CA LEU A 17 -8.65 -17.49 3.84
C LEU A 17 -9.58 -16.33 4.23
N PRO A 18 -10.91 -16.57 4.22
CA PRO A 18 -11.87 -15.60 4.72
C PRO A 18 -11.62 -15.35 6.21
N LYS A 19 -11.78 -14.09 6.63
CA LYS A 19 -11.83 -13.73 8.05
C LYS A 19 -13.24 -14.02 8.60
N GLU A 20 -13.49 -13.61 9.84
CA GLU A 20 -14.78 -13.80 10.53
C GLU A 20 -15.98 -13.23 9.74
N ASP A 21 -15.73 -12.23 8.90
CA ASP A 21 -16.71 -11.57 8.02
C ASP A 21 -16.89 -12.25 6.65
N GLY A 22 -16.21 -13.37 6.40
CA GLY A 22 -16.27 -14.09 5.14
C GLY A 22 -15.39 -13.50 4.01
N LYS A 23 -14.69 -12.39 4.24
CA LYS A 23 -13.82 -11.76 3.24
C LYS A 23 -12.34 -11.98 3.56
N SER A 24 -11.54 -12.26 2.54
CA SER A 24 -10.09 -12.36 2.66
C SER A 24 -9.44 -10.97 2.71
N ILE A 25 -8.14 -10.93 3.00
CA ILE A 25 -7.38 -9.66 2.98
C ILE A 25 -7.38 -9.06 1.57
N LEU A 26 -7.35 -9.90 0.53
CA LEU A 26 -7.34 -9.45 -0.86
C LEU A 26 -8.71 -8.90 -1.26
N ASP A 27 -9.80 -9.50 -0.79
CA ASP A 27 -11.15 -9.02 -1.09
C ASP A 27 -11.39 -7.64 -0.47
N TRP A 28 -10.87 -7.40 0.74
CA TRP A 28 -10.92 -6.08 1.36
C TRP A 28 -10.05 -5.06 0.63
N GLN A 29 -8.85 -5.46 0.19
CA GLN A 29 -7.98 -4.59 -0.58
C GLN A 29 -8.66 -4.15 -1.88
N GLU A 30 -9.25 -5.08 -2.63
CA GLU A 30 -9.99 -4.80 -3.86
C GLU A 30 -11.21 -3.92 -3.59
N HIS A 31 -11.97 -4.21 -2.54
CA HIS A 31 -13.10 -3.39 -2.12
C HIS A 31 -12.69 -1.93 -1.91
N TYR A 32 -11.64 -1.65 -1.14
CA TYR A 32 -11.21 -0.28 -0.89
C TYR A 32 -10.66 0.43 -2.14
N ILE A 33 -10.02 -0.30 -3.05
CA ILE A 33 -9.60 0.29 -4.34
C ILE A 33 -10.82 0.68 -5.16
N ASN A 34 -11.79 -0.21 -5.31
CA ASN A 34 -12.99 0.04 -6.12
C ASN A 34 -13.83 1.19 -5.56
N GLU A 35 -13.98 1.25 -4.23
CA GLU A 35 -14.71 2.33 -3.56
C GLU A 35 -13.99 3.69 -3.64
N THR A 36 -12.68 3.73 -3.90
CA THR A 36 -11.93 5.01 -3.89
C THR A 36 -11.35 5.40 -5.23
N ILE A 37 -11.37 4.55 -6.25
CA ILE A 37 -10.72 4.81 -7.55
C ILE A 37 -11.20 6.10 -8.21
N HIS A 38 -12.47 6.46 -8.00
CA HIS A 38 -13.07 7.70 -8.51
C HIS A 38 -12.54 8.97 -7.83
N LEU A 39 -11.89 8.85 -6.66
CA LEU A 39 -11.25 9.96 -5.95
C LEU A 39 -9.86 10.31 -6.51
N TRP A 40 -9.29 9.45 -7.36
CA TRP A 40 -7.93 9.60 -7.89
C TRP A 40 -7.93 10.36 -9.22
N ASN A 41 -7.09 11.39 -9.31
CA ASN A 41 -6.70 12.01 -10.56
C ASN A 41 -5.40 11.41 -11.12
N GLU A 42 -5.00 11.87 -12.30
CA GLU A 42 -3.81 11.35 -13.00
C GLU A 42 -2.49 11.67 -12.27
N ASP A 43 -2.38 12.84 -11.63
CA ASP A 43 -1.17 13.22 -10.89
C ASP A 43 -0.94 12.31 -9.68
N GLN A 44 -2.01 11.93 -8.99
CA GLN A 44 -1.98 11.03 -7.83
C GLN A 44 -1.65 9.60 -8.24
N LYS A 45 -2.22 9.12 -9.35
CA LYS A 45 -1.86 7.81 -9.93
C LYS A 45 -0.39 7.80 -10.33
N LYS A 46 0.10 8.89 -10.92
CA LYS A 46 1.52 9.07 -11.26
C LYS A 46 2.40 9.07 -10.01
N LEU A 47 2.03 9.79 -8.95
CA LEU A 47 2.75 9.78 -7.68
C LEU A 47 2.86 8.36 -7.11
N LEU A 48 1.75 7.61 -7.07
CA LEU A 48 1.77 6.23 -6.59
C LEU A 48 2.72 5.36 -7.42
N ASN A 49 2.67 5.46 -8.75
CA ASN A 49 3.58 4.74 -9.65
C ASN A 49 5.05 5.08 -9.38
N GLU A 50 5.35 6.34 -9.10
CA GLU A 50 6.69 6.79 -8.77
C GLU A 50 7.18 6.29 -7.40
N LEU A 51 6.30 6.20 -6.41
CA LEU A 51 6.61 5.66 -5.08
C LEU A 51 6.93 4.16 -5.11
N VAL A 52 6.28 3.42 -6.02
CA VAL A 52 6.53 1.97 -6.20
C VAL A 52 7.60 1.64 -7.22
N ALA A 53 8.12 2.63 -7.97
CA ALA A 53 9.17 2.41 -8.97
C ALA A 53 10.43 1.68 -8.46
N PRO A 54 10.90 1.90 -7.20
CA PRO A 54 12.04 1.16 -6.65
C PRO A 54 11.76 -0.34 -6.40
N VAL A 55 10.49 -0.78 -6.42
CA VAL A 55 10.12 -2.18 -6.28
C VAL A 55 10.50 -2.93 -7.58
N PRO A 56 11.12 -4.12 -7.49
CA PRO A 56 11.39 -4.93 -8.68
C PRO A 56 10.12 -5.17 -9.48
N GLU A 57 10.24 -5.14 -10.80
CA GLU A 57 9.09 -5.17 -11.72
C GLU A 57 8.13 -6.33 -11.47
N LEU A 58 8.68 -7.55 -11.23
CA LEU A 58 7.89 -8.74 -10.93
C LEU A 58 6.96 -8.60 -9.70
N PHE A 59 7.22 -7.65 -8.81
CA PHE A 59 6.45 -7.43 -7.58
C PHE A 59 5.74 -6.07 -7.55
N ARG A 60 5.94 -5.22 -8.57
CA ARG A 60 5.51 -3.83 -8.55
C ARG A 60 4.01 -3.69 -8.50
N ASP A 61 3.27 -4.45 -9.31
CA ASP A 61 1.80 -4.38 -9.32
C ASP A 61 1.21 -4.87 -8.00
N VAL A 62 1.72 -5.97 -7.45
CA VAL A 62 1.28 -6.47 -6.14
C VAL A 62 1.55 -5.46 -5.02
N ALA A 63 2.69 -4.77 -5.07
CA ALA A 63 3.00 -3.69 -4.12
C ALA A 63 2.07 -2.49 -4.31
N LYS A 64 1.84 -2.08 -5.57
CA LYS A 64 0.96 -0.97 -5.95
C LYS A 64 -0.46 -1.20 -5.46
N GLU A 65 -1.05 -2.37 -5.72
CA GLU A 65 -2.39 -2.70 -5.27
C GLU A 65 -2.48 -2.75 -3.74
N LYS A 66 -1.48 -3.33 -3.06
CA LYS A 66 -1.45 -3.35 -1.59
C LYS A 66 -1.44 -1.94 -1.00
N ILE A 67 -0.61 -1.06 -1.57
CA ILE A 67 -0.51 0.35 -1.14
C ILE A 67 -1.81 1.09 -1.46
N ALA A 68 -2.35 0.94 -2.68
CA ALA A 68 -3.60 1.55 -3.11
C ALA A 68 -4.78 1.14 -2.22
N GLY A 69 -4.91 -0.14 -1.87
CA GLY A 69 -5.96 -0.61 -0.97
C GLY A 69 -5.85 0.00 0.43
N LYS A 70 -4.63 0.16 0.97
CA LYS A 70 -4.44 0.83 2.26
C LYS A 70 -4.73 2.33 2.19
N ILE A 71 -4.38 3.00 1.08
CA ILE A 71 -4.75 4.40 0.85
C ILE A 71 -6.28 4.54 0.76
N GLY A 72 -6.95 3.63 0.06
CA GLY A 72 -8.41 3.62 -0.05
C GLY A 72 -9.11 3.42 1.29
N GLU A 73 -8.60 2.50 2.11
CA GLU A 73 -9.07 2.28 3.48
C GLU A 73 -8.98 3.57 4.32
N LEU A 74 -7.86 4.29 4.26
CA LEU A 74 -7.68 5.57 4.96
C LEU A 74 -8.63 6.65 4.43
N ALA A 75 -8.76 6.77 3.12
CA ALA A 75 -9.62 7.77 2.49
C ALA A 75 -11.10 7.57 2.88
N ILE A 76 -11.57 6.32 2.95
CA ILE A 76 -12.93 6.00 3.40
C ILE A 76 -13.09 6.32 4.89
N ALA A 77 -12.13 5.91 5.72
CA ALA A 77 -12.17 6.17 7.16
C ALA A 77 -12.23 7.68 7.48
N GLU A 78 -11.55 8.50 6.67
CA GLU A 78 -11.52 9.96 6.80
C GLU A 78 -12.61 10.68 5.99
N LYS A 79 -13.47 9.93 5.28
CA LYS A 79 -14.53 10.47 4.40
C LYS A 79 -14.00 11.50 3.40
N ALA A 80 -12.84 11.21 2.82
CA ALA A 80 -12.17 12.09 1.88
C ALA A 80 -13.01 12.29 0.61
N SER A 81 -13.18 13.55 0.20
CA SER A 81 -13.88 13.90 -1.05
C SER A 81 -13.00 13.81 -2.30
N SER A 82 -11.68 13.75 -2.11
CA SER A 82 -10.69 13.62 -3.16
C SER A 82 -9.42 13.00 -2.58
N MET A 83 -8.63 12.32 -3.41
CA MET A 83 -7.34 11.83 -2.97
C MET A 83 -6.38 13.01 -2.78
N THR A 84 -5.56 12.97 -1.74
CA THR A 84 -4.55 14.00 -1.46
C THR A 84 -3.17 13.37 -1.41
N GLU A 85 -2.13 14.18 -1.62
CA GLU A 85 -0.76 13.71 -1.45
C GLU A 85 -0.55 13.14 -0.04
N ASP A 86 -1.06 13.83 0.99
CA ASP A 86 -0.99 13.38 2.38
C ASP A 86 -1.57 11.97 2.59
N LEU A 87 -2.78 11.69 2.09
CA LEU A 87 -3.38 10.34 2.16
C LEU A 87 -2.52 9.28 1.48
N ILE A 88 -1.95 9.61 0.32
CA ILE A 88 -1.08 8.70 -0.44
C ILE A 88 0.20 8.40 0.34
N ILE A 89 0.85 9.42 0.90
CA ILE A 89 2.10 9.24 1.65
C ILE A 89 1.85 8.50 2.96
N ARG A 90 0.79 8.81 3.71
CA ARG A 90 0.41 8.06 4.91
C ARG A 90 0.11 6.59 4.60
N GLY A 91 -0.70 6.33 3.57
CA GLY A 91 -1.02 4.97 3.15
C GLY A 91 0.21 4.20 2.66
N TYR A 92 1.13 4.87 1.95
CA TYR A 92 2.42 4.29 1.54
C TYR A 92 3.28 3.88 2.75
N ILE A 93 3.39 4.73 3.77
CA ILE A 93 4.13 4.44 5.00
C ILE A 93 3.51 3.26 5.75
N ILE A 94 2.20 3.28 5.94
CA ILE A 94 1.45 2.26 6.70
C ILE A 94 1.47 0.91 5.97
N ALA A 95 1.36 0.89 4.64
CA ALA A 95 1.39 -0.34 3.84
C ALA A 95 2.79 -0.97 3.77
N THR A 96 3.84 -0.17 3.97
CA THR A 96 5.23 -0.61 3.89
C THR A 96 5.69 -1.25 5.20
N PRO A 97 6.24 -2.48 5.19
CA PRO A 97 6.77 -3.11 6.39
C PRO A 97 7.89 -2.28 7.03
N LYS A 98 7.93 -2.22 8.38
CA LYS A 98 8.96 -1.43 9.12
C LYS A 98 10.40 -1.71 8.68
N ARG A 99 10.73 -2.98 8.40
CA ARG A 99 12.08 -3.37 7.91
C ARG A 99 12.47 -2.68 6.59
N ASP A 100 11.49 -2.30 5.79
CA ASP A 100 11.66 -1.69 4.46
C ASP A 100 11.58 -0.15 4.53
N HIS A 101 11.33 0.45 5.71
CA HIS A 101 11.22 1.90 5.88
C HIS A 101 12.48 2.67 5.50
N LYS A 102 13.67 2.05 5.60
CA LYS A 102 14.92 2.64 5.09
C LYS A 102 14.84 3.00 3.61
N TRP A 103 14.23 2.12 2.80
CA TRP A 103 14.06 2.34 1.36
C TRP A 103 12.95 3.35 1.09
N LEU A 104 11.84 3.25 1.81
CA LEU A 104 10.75 4.21 1.76
C LEU A 104 11.24 5.64 2.00
N ILE A 105 11.99 5.87 3.08
CA ILE A 105 12.51 7.19 3.45
C ILE A 105 13.44 7.71 2.36
N LYS A 106 14.27 6.84 1.77
CA LYS A 106 15.14 7.19 0.65
C LYS A 106 14.34 7.62 -0.58
N THR A 107 13.24 6.93 -0.88
CA THR A 107 12.34 7.26 -2.00
C THR A 107 11.66 8.62 -1.78
N LEU A 108 11.10 8.85 -0.59
CA LEU A 108 10.45 10.12 -0.24
C LEU A 108 11.42 11.30 -0.31
N LYS A 109 12.64 11.15 0.25
CA LYS A 109 13.70 12.18 0.15
C LYS A 109 14.11 12.46 -1.30
N LYS A 110 14.25 11.44 -2.13
CA LYS A 110 14.57 11.61 -3.56
C LYS A 110 13.48 12.39 -4.31
N LYS A 111 12.24 12.31 -3.83
CA LYS A 111 11.08 13.04 -4.36
C LYS A 111 10.89 14.43 -3.73
N ASN A 112 11.78 14.86 -2.84
CA ASN A 112 11.68 16.10 -2.07
C ASN A 112 10.41 16.21 -1.22
N ILE A 113 9.87 15.08 -0.77
CA ILE A 113 8.71 15.03 0.13
C ILE A 113 9.19 15.19 1.56
N ASP A 114 8.63 16.16 2.29
CA ASP A 114 8.96 16.35 3.71
C ASP A 114 8.38 15.19 4.54
N ILE A 115 9.25 14.57 5.34
CA ILE A 115 8.91 13.41 6.16
C ILE A 115 8.52 13.84 7.57
N LYS A 116 8.83 15.08 7.98
CA LYS A 116 8.54 15.59 9.33
C LYS A 116 7.09 15.35 9.78
N PRO A 117 6.04 15.58 8.95
CA PRO A 117 4.66 15.36 9.37
C PRO A 117 4.34 13.89 9.70
N TYR A 118 5.11 12.94 9.15
CA TYR A 118 4.84 11.51 9.21
C TYR A 118 5.73 10.74 10.18
N GLN A 119 6.55 11.43 10.98
CA GLN A 119 7.51 10.76 11.89
C GLN A 119 6.83 9.79 12.87
N SER A 120 5.60 10.10 13.32
CA SER A 120 4.82 9.23 14.20
C SER A 120 4.46 7.88 13.55
N LEU A 121 4.33 7.84 12.22
CA LEU A 121 4.04 6.62 11.46
C LEU A 121 5.29 5.77 11.15
N LEU A 122 6.47 6.36 11.35
CA LEU A 122 7.77 5.72 11.10
C LEU A 122 8.40 5.10 12.37
N ALA A 123 7.78 5.30 13.53
CA ALA A 123 8.20 4.73 14.82
C ALA A 123 7.77 3.26 14.97
#